data_AF-A0A7W0EJE7-F1
#
_entry.id   AF-A0A7W0EJE7-F1
#
_cell.length_a   1.000
_cell.length_b   1.000
_cell.length_c   1.000
_cell.angle_alpha   90.00
_cell.angle_beta   90.00
_cell.angle_gamma   90.00
#
_symmetry.space_group_name_H-M   'P 1'
#
loop_
_entity.id
_entity.type
_entity.pdbx_description
1 polymer ?
#
loop_
_entity_poly.entity_id
_entity_poly.type
_entity_poly.pdbx_seq_one_letter_code
_entity_poly.pdbx_strand_id
1 'polypeptide(L)'
;MRGCMKFKDQLNRIRAHLMSLDDQPLGKAALVIILFLDIFILTAIFNGLDEHTRQLSSPDDYIPTACREIVIDRHWNPTNRIDNLSQRIISFSANYYQSAEKKRGRHAVCVPYLDLLDQIQNDKALVRLIEDRTKFANEVKELQRRIGNQKGVYDTSLLETIAQEQESQTEVGATKKDFQHNATALDRLSNQVSSLDQTINGDSRVKALWEQIDGLHEQGRQELISDLRRLNFWHPVKVLGMQMIFLLPLFLVFYVWNSASIRRSRGVQTLVSSHLLVVSFVPILCQLIETVYSIIPKKLLKTLIELLESLKLVAIWHYLVIALAVVAALLLIYLFQKKLFSREKLLERRIMKGECQRCGKGLPFGASACPFCGFAQWRPCSACGKLRHVYGTYCQECGVRAAE
;
A
#
# COMPACT_ATOMS: atom_id res chain seq x y z
N MET A 1 -14.44 28.91 21.12
CA MET A 1 -14.95 29.59 19.91
C MET A 1 -13.95 30.54 19.21
N ARG A 2 -13.00 31.20 19.88
CA ARG A 2 -11.98 32.07 19.22
C ARG A 2 -10.96 31.35 18.31
N GLY A 3 -10.62 30.08 18.59
CA GLY A 3 -9.68 29.30 17.77
C GLY A 3 -10.23 28.90 16.39
N CYS A 4 -11.53 28.62 16.30
CA CYS A 4 -12.18 28.15 15.06
C CYS A 4 -12.36 29.28 14.03
N MET A 5 -12.49 30.53 14.49
CA MET A 5 -12.62 31.71 13.62
C MET A 5 -11.29 32.06 12.94
N LYS A 6 -10.16 31.98 13.66
CA LYS A 6 -8.81 32.18 13.09
C LYS A 6 -8.46 31.13 12.03
N PHE A 7 -8.84 29.87 12.25
CA PHE A 7 -8.60 28.79 11.28
C PHE A 7 -9.41 28.97 9.99
N LYS A 8 -10.68 29.39 10.12
CA LYS A 8 -11.58 29.71 8.98
C LYS A 8 -11.00 30.82 8.08
N ASP A 9 -10.47 31.88 8.69
CA ASP A 9 -9.92 33.02 7.94
C ASP A 9 -8.58 32.69 7.29
N GLN A 10 -7.73 31.88 7.94
CA GLN A 10 -6.48 31.40 7.37
C GLN A 10 -6.73 30.50 6.15
N LEU A 11 -7.70 29.60 6.23
CA LEU A 11 -7.95 28.63 5.17
C LEU A 11 -8.62 29.26 3.93
N ASN A 12 -9.42 30.32 4.13
CA ASN A 12 -9.94 31.13 3.04
C ASN A 12 -8.84 31.96 2.34
N ARG A 13 -7.86 32.48 3.09
CA ARG A 13 -6.68 33.14 2.51
C ARG A 13 -5.83 32.17 1.71
N ILE A 14 -5.58 30.96 2.24
CA ILE A 14 -4.85 29.91 1.52
C ILE A 14 -5.56 29.55 0.20
N ARG A 15 -6.89 29.38 0.21
CA ARG A 15 -7.65 29.10 -1.01
C ARG A 15 -7.61 30.26 -2.01
N ALA A 16 -7.70 31.51 -1.55
CA ALA A 16 -7.55 32.67 -2.41
C ALA A 16 -6.15 32.68 -3.05
N HIS A 17 -5.09 32.46 -2.27
CA HIS A 17 -3.72 32.40 -2.77
C HIS A 17 -3.46 31.24 -3.76
N LEU A 18 -4.22 30.14 -3.68
CA LEU A 18 -4.14 29.00 -4.60
C LEU A 18 -4.96 29.19 -5.89
N MET A 19 -5.91 30.12 -5.94
CA MET A 19 -6.89 30.22 -7.04
C MET A 19 -7.03 31.62 -7.66
N SER A 20 -6.37 32.64 -7.10
CA SER A 20 -6.38 34.00 -7.62
C SER A 20 -4.97 34.59 -7.67
N LEU A 21 -4.73 35.36 -8.72
CA LEU A 21 -3.52 36.15 -8.94
C LEU A 21 -3.95 37.62 -8.98
N ASP A 22 -3.45 38.45 -8.06
CA ASP A 22 -3.79 39.89 -7.96
C ASP A 22 -5.30 40.17 -8.11
N ASP A 23 -6.11 39.49 -7.28
CA ASP A 23 -7.59 39.58 -7.24
C ASP A 23 -8.34 39.15 -8.51
N GLN A 24 -7.65 38.57 -9.50
CA GLN A 24 -8.25 38.00 -10.71
C GLN A 24 -8.23 36.45 -10.67
N PRO A 25 -9.32 35.76 -11.10
CA PRO A 25 -9.32 34.31 -11.19
C PRO A 25 -8.33 33.82 -12.26
N LEU A 26 -7.54 32.81 -11.92
CA LEU A 26 -6.56 32.22 -12.83
C LEU A 26 -7.19 31.69 -14.12
N GLY A 27 -6.55 31.99 -15.25
CA GLY A 27 -6.90 31.37 -16.53
C GLY A 27 -6.72 29.85 -16.47
N LYS A 28 -7.61 29.10 -17.13
CA LYS A 28 -7.58 27.62 -17.16
C LYS A 28 -6.22 27.06 -17.61
N ALA A 29 -5.52 27.74 -18.51
CA ALA A 29 -4.20 27.35 -18.99
C ALA A 29 -3.12 27.42 -17.90
N ALA A 30 -3.12 28.46 -17.05
CA ALA A 30 -2.17 28.60 -15.96
C ALA A 30 -2.37 27.50 -14.90
N LEU A 31 -3.62 27.13 -14.61
CA LEU A 31 -3.94 26.03 -13.69
C LEU A 31 -3.43 24.69 -14.21
N VAL A 32 -3.57 24.42 -15.52
CA VAL A 32 -3.03 23.21 -16.16
C VAL A 32 -1.51 23.16 -16.04
N ILE A 33 -0.80 24.26 -16.30
CA ILE A 33 0.66 24.33 -16.17
C ILE A 33 1.10 24.07 -14.73
N ILE A 34 0.43 24.67 -13.75
CA ILE A 34 0.71 24.44 -12.32
C ILE A 34 0.45 22.98 -11.94
N LEU A 35 -0.62 22.37 -12.44
CA LEU A 35 -0.90 20.95 -12.20
C LEU A 35 0.23 20.04 -12.73
N PHE A 36 0.76 20.30 -13.92
CA PHE A 36 1.90 19.55 -14.46
C PHE A 36 3.16 19.73 -13.61
N LEU A 37 3.42 20.96 -13.16
CA LEU A 37 4.54 21.25 -12.24
C LEU A 37 4.37 20.48 -10.92
N ASP A 38 3.17 20.49 -10.35
CA ASP A 38 2.83 19.81 -9.11
C ASP A 38 3.06 18.29 -9.22
N ILE A 39 2.61 17.67 -10.32
CA ILE A 39 2.84 16.24 -10.60
C ILE A 39 4.33 15.95 -10.74
N PHE A 40 5.06 16.74 -11.53
CA PHE A 40 6.49 16.54 -11.74
C PHE A 40 7.27 16.58 -10.41
N ILE A 41 6.99 17.59 -9.57
CA ILE A 41 7.64 17.75 -8.28
C ILE A 41 7.26 16.62 -7.33
N LEU A 42 5.99 16.20 -7.33
CA LEU A 42 5.54 15.07 -6.53
C LEU A 42 6.29 13.79 -6.91
N THR A 43 6.41 13.49 -8.21
CA THR A 43 7.18 12.32 -8.70
C THR A 43 8.66 12.42 -8.33
N ALA A 44 9.28 13.59 -8.49
CA ALA A 44 10.67 13.80 -8.12
C ALA A 44 10.91 13.60 -6.62
N ILE A 45 9.99 14.09 -5.76
CA ILE A 45 10.05 13.89 -4.31
C ILE A 45 9.93 12.40 -3.97
N PHE A 46 8.95 11.68 -4.54
CA PHE A 46 8.79 10.25 -4.25
C PHE A 46 9.98 9.42 -4.71
N ASN A 47 10.54 9.70 -5.89
CA ASN A 47 11.73 8.99 -6.38
C ASN A 47 12.95 9.28 -5.49
N GLY A 48 13.16 10.54 -5.10
CA GLY A 48 14.25 10.90 -4.19
C GLY A 48 14.09 10.28 -2.80
N LEU A 49 12.85 10.17 -2.31
CA LEU A 49 12.53 9.51 -1.05
C LEU A 49 12.86 8.01 -1.09
N ASP A 50 12.44 7.31 -2.15
CA ASP A 50 12.69 5.87 -2.31
C ASP A 50 14.20 5.59 -2.27
N GLU A 51 14.99 6.32 -3.06
CA GLU A 51 16.44 6.15 -3.11
C GLU A 51 17.12 6.44 -1.76
N HIS A 52 16.69 7.47 -1.04
CA HIS A 52 17.22 7.79 0.29
C HIS A 52 16.84 6.72 1.33
N THR A 53 15.66 6.11 1.22
CA THR A 53 15.23 5.05 2.14
C THR A 53 15.88 3.69 1.86
N ARG A 54 16.27 3.40 0.61
CA ARG A 54 16.98 2.16 0.23
C ARG A 54 18.36 2.01 0.88
N GLN A 55 18.93 3.10 1.36
CA GLN A 55 20.20 3.08 2.09
C GLN A 55 20.09 2.45 3.48
N LEU A 56 18.87 2.34 4.03
CA LEU A 56 18.64 1.70 5.32
C LEU A 56 18.50 0.20 5.14
N SER A 57 19.27 -0.57 5.90
CA SER A 57 19.11 -2.02 5.97
C SER A 57 17.74 -2.37 6.56
N SER A 58 16.97 -3.16 5.81
CA SER A 58 15.68 -3.64 6.27
C SER A 58 15.84 -4.74 7.34
N PRO A 59 14.81 -5.03 8.16
CA PRO A 59 14.86 -6.15 9.10
C PRO A 59 15.08 -7.49 8.38
N ASP A 60 14.65 -7.60 7.12
CA ASP A 60 14.85 -8.77 6.26
C ASP A 60 16.30 -8.89 5.76
N ASP A 61 17.06 -7.80 5.70
CA ASP A 61 18.50 -7.86 5.40
C ASP A 61 19.29 -8.31 6.64
N TYR A 62 18.93 -7.83 7.83
CA TYR A 62 19.60 -8.16 9.11
C TYR A 62 19.27 -9.59 9.60
N ILE A 63 17.99 -10.00 9.51
CA ILE A 63 17.50 -11.35 9.80
C ILE A 63 16.73 -11.85 8.57
N PRO A 64 17.40 -12.53 7.62
CA PRO A 64 16.76 -13.07 6.42
C PRO A 64 15.65 -14.05 6.72
N THR A 65 14.65 -14.10 5.84
CA THR A 65 13.48 -15.01 5.93
C THR A 65 13.90 -16.46 6.16
N ALA A 66 14.95 -16.91 5.48
CA ALA A 66 15.48 -18.25 5.66
C ALA A 66 15.99 -18.56 7.06
N CYS A 67 16.61 -17.58 7.73
CA CYS A 67 16.99 -17.76 9.13
C CYS A 67 15.74 -17.84 10.02
N ARG A 68 14.68 -17.09 9.72
CA ARG A 68 13.42 -17.13 10.47
C ARG A 68 12.73 -18.49 10.34
N GLU A 69 12.64 -19.02 9.12
CA GLU A 69 12.02 -20.32 8.85
C GLU A 69 12.74 -21.47 9.57
N ILE A 70 14.07 -21.42 9.63
CA ILE A 70 14.90 -22.43 10.30
C ILE A 70 14.83 -22.28 11.82
N VAL A 71 15.09 -21.08 12.35
CA VAL A 71 15.30 -20.85 13.80
C VAL A 71 14.02 -20.56 14.56
N ILE A 72 13.11 -19.74 13.98
CA ILE A 72 11.91 -19.27 14.67
C ILE A 72 10.75 -20.25 14.46
N ASP A 73 10.46 -20.55 13.20
CA ASP A 73 9.30 -21.35 12.79
C ASP A 73 9.55 -22.86 12.91
N ARG A 74 10.83 -23.26 13.07
CA ARG A 74 11.27 -24.66 13.15
C ARG A 74 10.66 -25.52 12.04
N HIS A 75 10.54 -24.96 10.84
CA HIS A 75 9.87 -25.64 9.74
C HIS A 75 10.68 -26.81 9.20
N TRP A 76 11.96 -26.89 9.55
CA TRP A 76 12.90 -27.91 9.12
C TRP A 76 12.97 -29.02 10.19
N ASN A 77 12.40 -30.17 9.87
CA ASN A 77 12.40 -31.37 10.68
C ASN A 77 13.05 -32.53 9.89
N PRO A 78 13.34 -33.69 10.52
CA PRO A 78 13.99 -34.79 9.84
C PRO A 78 13.25 -35.33 8.62
N THR A 79 11.92 -35.15 8.53
CA THR A 79 11.10 -35.67 7.44
C THR A 79 10.99 -34.72 6.25
N ASN A 80 11.19 -33.41 6.43
CA ASN A 80 11.02 -32.40 5.38
C ASN A 80 12.26 -31.53 5.09
N ARG A 81 13.34 -31.65 5.89
CA ARG A 81 14.53 -30.79 5.76
C ARG A 81 15.19 -30.83 4.39
N ILE A 82 15.21 -32.00 3.72
CA ILE A 82 15.77 -32.14 2.37
C ILE A 82 14.88 -31.45 1.34
N ASP A 83 13.55 -31.57 1.47
CA ASP A 83 12.59 -30.89 0.59
C ASP A 83 12.71 -29.37 0.74
N ASN A 84 12.80 -28.86 1.97
CA ASN A 84 12.97 -27.43 2.25
C ASN A 84 14.30 -26.89 1.70
N LEU A 85 15.39 -27.65 1.88
CA LEU A 85 16.70 -27.31 1.31
C LEU A 85 16.64 -27.26 -0.22
N SER A 86 15.98 -28.24 -0.84
CA SER A 86 15.85 -28.34 -2.28
C SER A 86 15.07 -27.16 -2.88
N GLN A 87 13.90 -26.86 -2.31
CA GLN A 87 13.09 -25.71 -2.73
C GLN A 87 13.87 -24.40 -2.65
N ARG A 88 14.64 -24.22 -1.58
CA ARG A 88 15.43 -23.02 -1.38
C ARG A 88 16.55 -22.89 -2.42
N ILE A 89 17.28 -23.96 -2.68
CA ILE A 89 18.39 -23.96 -3.65
C ILE A 89 17.88 -23.70 -5.06
N ILE A 90 16.78 -24.34 -5.46
CA ILE A 90 16.17 -24.15 -6.79
C ILE A 90 15.64 -22.72 -6.96
N SER A 91 15.00 -22.16 -5.92
CA SER A 91 14.55 -20.76 -5.96
C SER A 91 15.70 -19.76 -6.11
N PHE A 92 16.89 -20.14 -5.64
CA PHE A 92 18.10 -19.32 -5.71
C PHE A 92 18.83 -19.48 -7.05
N SER A 93 18.92 -20.70 -7.60
CA SER A 93 19.56 -20.93 -8.91
C SER A 93 18.84 -20.21 -10.06
N ALA A 94 17.52 -19.98 -9.92
CA ALA A 94 16.74 -19.16 -10.85
C ALA A 94 17.06 -17.64 -10.77
N ASN A 95 17.62 -17.17 -9.64
CA ASN A 95 17.88 -15.74 -9.36
C ASN A 95 19.38 -15.48 -9.15
N TYR A 96 20.17 -15.65 -10.22
CA TYR A 96 21.63 -15.46 -10.21
C TYR A 96 22.11 -14.04 -9.84
N TYR A 97 21.21 -13.05 -9.78
CA TYR A 97 21.53 -11.63 -9.54
C TYR A 97 21.35 -11.16 -8.08
N GLN A 98 21.13 -12.05 -7.11
CA GLN A 98 20.91 -11.61 -5.73
C GLN A 98 22.27 -11.32 -5.04
N SER A 99 22.57 -10.02 -4.95
CA SER A 99 23.89 -9.44 -4.78
C SER A 99 24.64 -9.86 -3.50
N ALA A 100 25.95 -10.04 -3.66
CA ALA A 100 26.94 -10.18 -2.59
C ALA A 100 27.00 -8.97 -1.64
N GLU A 101 26.39 -7.83 -2.01
CA GLU A 101 26.35 -6.59 -1.23
C GLU A 101 25.49 -6.68 0.04
N LYS A 102 24.49 -7.57 0.08
CA LYS A 102 23.60 -7.74 1.25
C LYS A 102 24.17 -8.60 2.39
N LYS A 103 25.45 -8.97 2.34
CA LYS A 103 26.07 -9.82 3.38
C LYS A 103 26.49 -9.07 4.64
N ARG A 104 26.46 -7.73 4.63
CA ARG A 104 26.93 -6.91 5.77
C ARG A 104 25.84 -6.78 6.83
N GLY A 105 26.16 -7.21 8.05
CA GLY A 105 25.32 -7.02 9.23
C GLY A 105 24.28 -8.14 9.46
N ARG A 106 24.58 -9.40 9.19
CA ARG A 106 23.68 -10.51 9.57
C ARG A 106 23.71 -10.74 11.09
N HIS A 107 22.57 -11.11 11.68
CA HIS A 107 22.48 -11.46 13.10
C HIS A 107 23.38 -12.67 13.45
N ALA A 108 24.06 -12.64 14.61
CA ALA A 108 25.04 -13.66 15.02
C ALA A 108 24.49 -15.10 14.99
N VAL A 109 23.26 -15.30 15.47
CA VAL A 109 22.57 -16.60 15.42
C VAL A 109 22.34 -17.09 13.99
N CYS A 110 22.17 -16.21 13.00
CA CYS A 110 21.90 -16.60 11.62
C CYS A 110 23.15 -16.93 10.81
N VAL A 111 24.32 -16.37 11.17
CA VAL A 111 25.56 -16.47 10.39
C VAL A 111 25.97 -17.92 10.13
N PRO A 112 26.05 -18.84 11.12
CA PRO A 112 26.52 -20.21 10.90
C PRO A 112 25.67 -20.97 9.87
N TYR A 113 24.35 -20.80 9.91
CA TYR A 113 23.42 -21.47 9.00
C TYR A 113 23.49 -20.90 7.58
N LEU A 114 23.52 -19.58 7.48
CA LEU A 114 23.52 -18.89 6.19
C LEU A 114 24.84 -19.11 5.45
N ASP A 115 25.96 -19.21 6.16
CA ASP A 115 27.26 -19.48 5.54
C ASP A 115 27.32 -20.91 5.00
N LEU A 116 26.77 -21.90 5.72
CA LEU A 116 26.66 -23.27 5.22
C LEU A 116 25.71 -23.37 4.01
N LEU A 117 24.59 -22.64 4.05
CA LEU A 117 23.68 -22.55 2.90
C LEU A 117 24.35 -21.88 1.69
N ASP A 118 25.09 -20.79 1.90
CA ASP A 118 25.87 -20.14 0.84
C ASP A 118 26.92 -21.12 0.25
N GLN A 119 27.59 -21.92 1.09
CA GLN A 119 28.56 -22.93 0.61
C GLN A 119 27.90 -24.03 -0.22
N ILE A 120 26.73 -24.51 0.18
CA ILE A 120 25.95 -25.51 -0.56
C ILE A 120 25.50 -24.92 -1.91
N GLN A 121 25.03 -23.68 -1.92
CA GLN A 121 24.56 -22.99 -3.13
C GLN A 121 25.68 -22.74 -4.15
N ASN A 122 26.91 -22.52 -3.68
CA ASN A 122 28.05 -22.28 -4.57
C ASN A 122 28.66 -23.57 -5.15
N ASP A 123 28.27 -24.75 -4.65
CA ASP A 123 28.72 -26.02 -5.21
C ASP A 123 27.80 -26.51 -6.33
N LYS A 124 28.27 -26.35 -7.57
CA LYS A 124 27.52 -26.76 -8.77
C LYS A 124 27.23 -28.27 -8.82
N ALA A 125 28.10 -29.12 -8.25
CA ALA A 125 27.88 -30.56 -8.26
C ALA A 125 26.77 -30.94 -7.27
N LEU A 126 26.80 -30.36 -6.06
CA LEU A 126 25.78 -30.59 -5.06
C LEU A 126 24.41 -30.01 -5.48
N VAL A 127 24.40 -28.81 -6.08
CA VAL A 127 23.18 -28.22 -6.65
C VAL A 127 22.54 -29.14 -7.70
N ARG A 128 23.33 -29.71 -8.60
CA ARG A 128 22.82 -30.68 -9.60
C ARG A 128 22.21 -31.92 -8.98
N LEU A 129 22.85 -32.49 -7.95
CA LEU A 129 22.30 -33.64 -7.23
C LEU A 129 20.94 -33.33 -6.60
N ILE A 130 20.79 -32.11 -6.06
CA ILE A 130 19.54 -31.64 -5.43
C ILE A 130 18.45 -31.37 -6.48
N GLU A 131 18.81 -30.81 -7.64
CA GLU A 131 17.90 -30.64 -8.77
C GLU A 131 17.39 -31.99 -9.30
N ASP A 132 18.29 -32.95 -9.54
CA ASP A 132 17.96 -34.30 -10.00
C ASP A 132 17.05 -35.02 -9.00
N ARG A 133 17.38 -34.94 -7.71
CA ARG A 133 16.56 -35.50 -6.63
C ARG A 133 15.16 -34.90 -6.63
N THR A 134 15.04 -33.58 -6.78
CA THR A 134 13.74 -32.90 -6.81
C THR A 134 12.91 -33.31 -8.03
N LYS A 135 13.54 -33.44 -9.18
CA LYS A 135 12.91 -33.93 -10.41
C LYS A 135 12.34 -35.34 -10.21
N PHE A 136 13.16 -36.29 -9.74
CA PHE A 136 12.71 -37.65 -9.50
C PHE A 136 11.64 -37.73 -8.40
N ALA A 137 11.74 -36.94 -7.33
CA ALA A 137 10.72 -36.90 -6.28
C ALA A 137 9.36 -36.41 -6.81
N ASN A 138 9.34 -35.46 -7.74
CA ASN A 138 8.12 -35.01 -8.40
C ASN A 138 7.55 -36.08 -9.35
N GLU A 139 8.40 -36.79 -10.10
CA GLU A 139 7.99 -37.91 -10.95
C GLU A 139 7.40 -39.07 -10.13
N VAL A 140 7.98 -39.38 -8.96
CA VAL A 140 7.45 -40.35 -7.99
C VAL A 140 6.05 -39.95 -7.54
N LYS A 141 5.83 -38.70 -7.11
CA LYS A 141 4.50 -38.21 -6.68
C LYS A 141 3.47 -38.32 -7.80
N GLU A 142 3.87 -38.01 -9.03
CA GLU A 142 3.00 -38.08 -10.20
C GLU A 142 2.66 -39.54 -10.56
N LEU A 143 3.61 -40.46 -10.50
CA LEU A 143 3.36 -41.89 -10.71
C LEU A 143 2.46 -42.47 -9.60
N GLN A 144 2.67 -42.11 -8.34
CA GLN A 144 1.80 -42.50 -7.23
C GLN A 144 0.35 -42.07 -7.46
N ARG A 145 0.15 -40.83 -7.93
CA ARG A 145 -1.17 -40.31 -8.28
C ARG A 145 -1.81 -41.08 -9.44
N ARG A 146 -1.04 -41.38 -10.49
CA ARG A 146 -1.52 -42.17 -11.64
C ARG A 146 -1.91 -43.58 -11.24
N ILE A 147 -1.07 -44.25 -10.45
CA ILE A 147 -1.33 -45.60 -9.92
C ILE A 147 -2.59 -45.59 -9.05
N GLY A 148 -2.76 -44.57 -8.19
CA GLY A 148 -3.97 -44.39 -7.39
C GLY A 148 -5.24 -44.26 -8.24
N ASN A 149 -5.18 -43.47 -9.32
CA ASN A 149 -6.30 -43.32 -10.26
C ASN A 149 -6.58 -44.61 -11.04
N GLN A 150 -5.53 -45.30 -11.49
CA GLN A 150 -5.64 -46.57 -12.22
C GLN A 150 -6.24 -47.67 -11.35
N LYS A 151 -5.97 -47.67 -10.04
CA LYS A 151 -6.61 -48.61 -9.10
C LYS A 151 -8.13 -48.42 -9.07
N GLY A 152 -8.60 -47.17 -9.00
CA GLY A 152 -10.03 -46.87 -9.06
C GLY A 152 -10.71 -47.27 -10.38
N VAL A 153 -10.02 -47.06 -11.51
CA VAL A 153 -10.51 -47.46 -12.85
C VAL A 153 -10.46 -48.98 -13.04
N TYR A 154 -9.42 -49.66 -12.54
CA TYR A 154 -9.31 -51.11 -12.58
C TYR A 154 -10.41 -51.78 -11.75
N ASP A 155 -10.67 -51.30 -10.53
CA ASP A 155 -11.72 -51.85 -9.67
C ASP A 155 -13.11 -51.66 -10.32
N THR A 156 -13.34 -50.56 -11.04
CA THR A 156 -14.60 -50.29 -11.76
C THR A 156 -14.75 -51.14 -13.02
N SER A 157 -13.71 -51.22 -13.86
CA SER A 157 -13.71 -52.03 -15.09
C SER A 157 -13.73 -53.53 -14.82
N LEU A 158 -13.17 -53.98 -13.68
CA LEU A 158 -13.30 -55.37 -13.22
C LEU A 158 -14.76 -55.72 -12.91
N LEU A 159 -15.49 -54.81 -12.23
CA LEU A 159 -16.92 -54.98 -11.96
C LEU A 159 -17.76 -54.98 -13.25
N GLU A 160 -17.40 -54.15 -14.23
CA GLU A 160 -18.04 -54.12 -15.56
C GLU A 160 -17.72 -55.38 -16.39
N THR A 161 -16.51 -55.91 -16.29
CA THR A 161 -16.10 -57.17 -16.95
C THR A 161 -16.84 -58.38 -16.37
N ILE A 162 -17.16 -58.35 -15.07
CA ILE A 162 -18.03 -59.35 -14.43
C ILE A 162 -19.48 -59.22 -14.93
N ALA A 163 -19.86 -58.05 -15.46
CA ALA A 163 -21.22 -57.76 -15.95
C ALA A 163 -21.43 -58.02 -17.46
N GLN A 164 -20.43 -57.87 -18.34
CA GLN A 164 -20.54 -58.15 -19.80
C GLN A 164 -19.22 -58.62 -20.46
N GLU A 165 -19.35 -59.47 -21.51
CA GLU A 165 -18.25 -60.16 -22.21
C GLU A 165 -17.58 -59.39 -23.38
N GLN A 166 -16.28 -59.68 -23.52
CA GLN A 166 -15.34 -59.42 -24.62
C GLN A 166 -14.70 -58.03 -24.76
N GLU A 167 -15.45 -56.92 -24.85
CA GLU A 167 -14.83 -55.59 -25.07
C GLU A 167 -14.12 -55.06 -23.80
N SER A 168 -14.62 -55.46 -22.64
CA SER A 168 -14.08 -55.16 -21.31
C SER A 168 -12.79 -55.91 -20.98
N GLN A 169 -12.55 -57.09 -21.57
CA GLN A 169 -11.39 -57.93 -21.26
C GLN A 169 -10.07 -57.39 -21.83
N THR A 170 -10.09 -56.75 -23.00
CA THR A 170 -8.90 -56.13 -23.62
C THR A 170 -8.48 -54.86 -22.88
N GLU A 171 -9.46 -54.08 -22.39
CA GLU A 171 -9.23 -52.85 -21.62
C GLU A 171 -8.65 -53.14 -20.22
N VAL A 172 -9.15 -54.17 -19.54
CA VAL A 172 -8.60 -54.63 -18.24
C VAL A 172 -7.17 -55.19 -18.41
N GLY A 173 -6.90 -55.90 -19.51
CA GLY A 173 -5.56 -56.43 -19.82
C GLY A 173 -4.51 -55.35 -20.10
N ALA A 174 -4.89 -54.30 -20.84
CA ALA A 174 -4.05 -53.14 -21.09
C ALA A 174 -3.79 -52.34 -19.80
N THR A 175 -4.83 -52.09 -19.01
CA THR A 175 -4.76 -51.39 -17.72
C THR A 175 -3.84 -52.10 -16.74
N LYS A 176 -3.85 -53.44 -16.70
CA LYS A 176 -2.95 -54.24 -15.85
C LYS A 176 -1.47 -54.11 -16.26
N LYS A 177 -1.17 -54.10 -17.57
CA LYS A 177 0.20 -53.91 -18.06
C LYS A 177 0.72 -52.51 -17.74
N ASP A 178 -0.11 -51.49 -17.94
CA ASP A 178 0.24 -50.11 -17.61
C ASP A 178 0.46 -49.91 -16.11
N PHE A 179 -0.37 -50.54 -15.27
CA PHE A 179 -0.18 -50.55 -13.82
C PHE A 179 1.17 -51.17 -13.43
N GLN A 180 1.51 -52.34 -13.99
CA GLN A 180 2.79 -53.01 -13.72
C GLN A 180 3.99 -52.18 -14.21
N HIS A 181 3.87 -51.55 -15.39
CA HIS A 181 4.90 -50.66 -15.90
C HIS A 181 5.11 -49.45 -14.98
N ASN A 182 4.03 -48.79 -14.57
CA ASN A 182 4.09 -47.64 -13.66
C ASN A 182 4.61 -48.03 -12.27
N ALA A 183 4.24 -49.20 -11.75
CA ALA A 183 4.71 -49.69 -10.46
C ALA A 183 6.23 -49.97 -10.49
N THR A 184 6.73 -50.63 -11.53
CA THR A 184 8.18 -50.88 -11.68
C THR A 184 8.98 -49.59 -11.89
N ALA A 185 8.43 -48.63 -12.64
CA ALA A 185 9.01 -47.30 -12.79
C ALA A 185 9.04 -46.53 -11.45
N LEU A 186 7.96 -46.62 -10.67
CA LEU A 186 7.85 -46.03 -9.34
C LEU A 186 8.91 -46.59 -8.40
N ASP A 187 9.06 -47.91 -8.32
CA ASP A 187 10.06 -48.55 -7.47
C ASP A 187 11.48 -48.12 -7.86
N ARG A 188 11.77 -48.09 -9.16
CA ARG A 188 13.07 -47.62 -9.67
C ARG A 188 13.35 -46.17 -9.27
N LEU A 189 12.41 -45.25 -9.51
CA LEU A 189 12.59 -43.84 -9.19
C LEU A 189 12.66 -43.59 -7.67
N SER A 190 11.85 -44.31 -6.89
CA SER A 190 11.88 -44.26 -5.42
C SER A 190 13.25 -44.69 -4.86
N ASN A 191 13.83 -45.75 -5.43
CA ASN A 191 15.18 -46.19 -5.08
C ASN A 191 16.25 -45.17 -5.49
N GLN A 192 16.10 -44.51 -6.65
CA GLN A 192 17.00 -43.44 -7.07
C GLN A 192 16.93 -42.21 -6.16
N VAL A 193 15.72 -41.79 -5.75
CA VAL A 193 15.54 -40.71 -4.76
C VAL A 193 16.20 -41.08 -3.44
N SER A 194 16.01 -42.32 -2.96
CA SER A 194 16.62 -42.79 -1.71
C SER A 194 18.16 -42.79 -1.77
N SER A 195 18.73 -43.19 -2.90
CA SER A 195 20.18 -43.16 -3.14
C SER A 195 20.74 -41.72 -3.19
N LEU A 196 20.03 -40.82 -3.85
CA LEU A 196 20.38 -39.40 -3.88
C LEU A 196 20.25 -38.77 -2.48
N ASP A 197 19.22 -39.11 -1.72
CA ASP A 197 19.05 -38.64 -0.33
C ASP A 197 20.22 -39.12 0.55
N GLN A 198 20.70 -40.35 0.39
CA GLN A 198 21.89 -40.84 1.09
C GLN A 198 23.16 -40.07 0.67
N THR A 199 23.31 -39.78 -0.62
CA THR A 199 24.46 -39.03 -1.15
C THR A 199 24.47 -37.59 -0.65
N ILE A 200 23.32 -36.90 -0.72
CA ILE A 200 23.15 -35.52 -0.26
C ILE A 200 23.37 -35.43 1.26
N ASN A 201 22.75 -36.32 2.05
CA ASN A 201 22.98 -36.36 3.50
C ASN A 201 24.39 -36.84 3.86
N GLY A 202 25.11 -37.45 2.93
CA GLY A 202 26.49 -37.89 3.08
C GLY A 202 27.50 -36.75 3.01
N ASP A 203 27.17 -35.66 2.30
CA ASP A 203 28.05 -34.50 2.09
C ASP A 203 28.35 -33.78 3.41
N SER A 204 29.62 -33.45 3.61
CA SER A 204 30.12 -32.81 4.84
C SER A 204 29.42 -31.48 5.18
N ARG A 205 29.05 -30.66 4.19
CA ARG A 205 28.40 -29.36 4.40
C ARG A 205 26.94 -29.52 4.78
N VAL A 206 26.26 -30.49 4.16
CA VAL A 206 24.87 -30.82 4.47
C VAL A 206 24.78 -31.42 5.88
N LYS A 207 25.71 -32.30 6.25
CA LYS A 207 25.83 -32.81 7.63
C LYS A 207 26.06 -31.71 8.64
N ALA A 208 27.02 -30.81 8.39
CA ALA A 208 27.30 -29.68 9.26
C ALA A 208 26.06 -28.77 9.41
N LEU A 209 25.28 -28.57 8.34
CA LEU A 209 24.03 -27.82 8.39
C LEU A 209 23.00 -28.51 9.29
N TRP A 210 22.84 -29.83 9.16
CA TRP A 210 21.95 -30.62 10.01
C TRP A 210 22.35 -30.58 11.49
N GLU A 211 23.63 -30.79 11.79
CA GLU A 211 24.15 -30.69 13.16
C GLU A 211 23.90 -29.32 13.77
N GLN A 212 24.09 -28.25 12.99
CA GLN A 212 23.85 -26.88 13.45
C GLN A 212 22.35 -26.61 13.70
N ILE A 213 21.45 -27.17 12.88
CA ILE A 213 20.00 -27.05 13.05
C ILE A 213 19.53 -27.87 14.26
N ASP A 214 20.02 -29.10 14.40
CA ASP A 214 19.68 -29.98 15.51
C ASP A 214 20.23 -29.44 16.85
N GLY A 215 21.37 -28.72 16.82
CA GLY A 215 21.99 -28.02 17.94
C GLY A 215 21.39 -26.66 18.31
N LEU A 216 20.23 -26.27 17.74
CA LEU A 216 19.60 -24.98 17.99
C LEU A 216 19.29 -24.76 19.48
N HIS A 217 20.01 -23.82 20.11
CA HIS A 217 19.80 -23.46 21.50
C HIS A 217 18.56 -22.58 21.68
N GLU A 218 17.67 -22.93 22.60
CA GLU A 218 16.41 -22.19 22.83
C GLU A 218 16.68 -20.73 23.24
N GLN A 219 17.81 -20.45 23.90
CA GLN A 219 18.18 -19.07 24.24
C GLN A 219 18.46 -18.21 22.99
N GLY A 220 19.18 -18.74 22.00
CA GLY A 220 19.49 -18.02 20.76
C GLY A 220 18.22 -17.73 19.94
N ARG A 221 17.23 -18.62 20.01
CA ARG A 221 15.91 -18.41 19.41
C ARG A 221 15.15 -17.27 20.10
N GLN A 222 15.10 -17.26 21.43
CA GLN A 222 14.39 -16.20 22.17
C GLN A 222 15.05 -14.83 21.93
N GLU A 223 16.38 -14.79 21.90
CA GLU A 223 17.14 -13.60 21.54
C GLU A 223 16.76 -13.11 20.14
N LEU A 224 16.80 -13.99 19.13
CA LEU A 224 16.43 -13.66 17.75
C LEU A 224 14.99 -13.14 17.62
N ILE A 225 14.03 -13.75 18.33
CA ILE A 225 12.63 -13.31 18.33
C ILE A 225 12.50 -11.91 18.96
N SER A 226 13.21 -11.68 20.07
CA SER A 226 13.18 -10.40 20.78
C SER A 226 13.77 -9.28 19.93
N ASP A 227 14.89 -9.56 19.26
CA ASP A 227 15.59 -8.63 18.39
C ASP A 227 14.79 -8.35 17.12
N LEU A 228 14.18 -9.37 16.51
CA LEU A 228 13.30 -9.20 15.36
C LEU A 228 12.10 -8.29 15.70
N ARG A 229 11.49 -8.46 16.88
CA ARG A 229 10.38 -7.61 17.33
C ARG A 229 10.82 -6.17 17.52
N ARG A 230 11.99 -5.95 18.14
CA ARG A 230 12.57 -4.62 18.34
C ARG A 230 12.87 -3.96 16.99
N LEU A 231 13.46 -4.70 16.05
CA LEU A 231 13.77 -4.21 14.71
C LEU A 231 12.52 -3.84 13.92
N ASN A 232 11.50 -4.70 13.90
CA ASN A 232 10.25 -4.42 13.20
C ASN A 232 9.50 -3.21 13.77
N PHE A 233 9.64 -2.93 15.06
CA PHE A 233 9.05 -1.75 15.68
C PHE A 233 9.83 -0.46 15.33
N TRP A 234 11.15 -0.50 15.44
CA TRP A 234 11.99 0.69 15.25
C TRP A 234 12.30 0.99 13.77
N HIS A 235 12.23 0.00 12.89
CA HIS A 235 12.53 0.19 11.48
C HIS A 235 11.59 1.22 10.81
N PRO A 236 10.24 1.12 10.93
CA PRO A 236 9.34 2.16 10.41
C PRO A 236 9.64 3.56 10.98
N VAL A 237 9.99 3.65 12.26
CA VAL A 237 10.35 4.92 12.91
C VAL A 237 11.64 5.50 12.33
N LYS A 238 12.66 4.67 12.09
CA LYS A 238 13.93 5.10 11.47
C LYS A 238 13.73 5.54 10.02
N VAL A 239 12.92 4.79 9.27
CA VAL A 239 12.54 5.15 7.89
C VAL A 239 11.84 6.50 7.89
N LEU A 240 10.83 6.71 8.75
CA LEU A 240 10.17 8.00 8.91
C LEU A 240 11.17 9.11 9.26
N GLY A 241 12.08 8.87 10.21
CA GLY A 241 13.11 9.85 10.58
C GLY A 241 13.95 10.31 9.38
N MET A 242 14.39 9.36 8.55
CA MET A 242 15.19 9.65 7.34
C MET A 242 14.37 10.35 6.26
N GLN A 243 13.13 9.93 6.06
CA GLN A 243 12.18 10.61 5.16
C GLN A 243 11.93 12.05 5.62
N MET A 244 11.79 12.29 6.92
CA MET A 244 11.58 13.62 7.48
C MET A 244 12.83 14.49 7.38
N ILE A 245 14.04 13.93 7.49
CA ILE A 245 15.29 14.66 7.21
C ILE A 245 15.35 15.15 5.76
N PHE A 246 14.78 14.40 4.81
CA PHE A 246 14.70 14.82 3.41
C PHE A 246 13.55 15.82 3.15
N LEU A 247 12.35 15.54 3.68
CA LEU A 247 11.14 16.30 3.39
C LEU A 247 11.02 17.59 4.20
N LEU A 248 11.41 17.61 5.47
CA LEU A 248 11.25 18.79 6.33
C LEU A 248 12.06 19.99 5.85
N PRO A 249 13.34 19.88 5.45
CA PRO A 249 14.08 21.02 4.92
C PRO A 249 13.41 21.61 3.68
N LEU A 250 12.97 20.75 2.76
CA LEU A 250 12.28 21.18 1.53
C LEU A 250 10.96 21.90 1.87
N PHE A 251 10.14 21.30 2.74
CA PHE A 251 8.90 21.90 3.22
C PHE A 251 9.15 23.24 3.92
N LEU A 252 10.21 23.34 4.74
CA LEU A 252 10.56 24.55 5.47
C LEU A 252 11.00 25.67 4.51
N VAL A 253 11.76 25.35 3.47
CA VAL A 253 12.12 26.31 2.41
C VAL A 253 10.85 26.84 1.73
N PHE A 254 9.92 25.97 1.32
CA PHE A 254 8.67 26.40 0.71
C PHE A 254 7.77 27.18 1.68
N TYR A 255 7.75 26.80 2.96
CA TYR A 255 7.03 27.51 4.00
C TYR A 255 7.57 28.93 4.21
N VAL A 256 8.90 29.08 4.36
CA VAL A 256 9.55 30.37 4.52
C VAL A 256 9.33 31.23 3.29
N TRP A 257 9.52 30.68 2.09
CA TRP A 257 9.29 31.38 0.82
C TRP A 257 7.83 31.85 0.69
N ASN A 258 6.86 30.98 0.97
CA ASN A 258 5.45 31.34 0.94
C ASN A 258 5.12 32.44 1.95
N SER A 259 5.63 32.34 3.17
CA SER A 259 5.43 33.38 4.20
C SER A 259 6.02 34.73 3.78
N ALA A 260 7.20 34.74 3.16
CA ALA A 260 7.86 35.94 2.68
C ALA A 260 7.14 36.53 1.46
N SER A 261 6.61 35.69 0.57
CA SER A 261 5.84 36.11 -0.61
C SER A 261 4.54 36.79 -0.23
N ILE A 262 3.81 36.22 0.75
CA ILE A 262 2.58 36.79 1.29
C ILE A 262 2.86 38.16 1.94
N ARG A 263 3.95 38.27 2.72
CA ARG A 263 4.35 39.53 3.35
C ARG A 263 4.73 40.64 2.36
N ARG A 264 5.26 40.26 1.19
CA ARG A 264 5.71 41.19 0.14
C ARG A 264 4.69 41.41 -0.98
N SER A 265 3.46 40.90 -0.82
CA SER A 265 2.33 41.06 -1.76
C SER A 265 2.69 40.79 -3.23
N ARG A 266 3.50 39.74 -3.49
CA ARG A 266 3.86 39.34 -4.85
C ARG A 266 2.88 38.26 -5.32
N GLY A 267 1.91 38.61 -6.17
CA GLY A 267 0.84 37.70 -6.61
C GLY A 267 1.35 36.37 -7.17
N VAL A 268 2.24 36.43 -8.18
CA VAL A 268 2.72 35.23 -8.90
C VAL A 268 3.53 34.30 -8.00
N GLN A 269 4.41 34.88 -7.18
CA GLN A 269 5.23 34.09 -6.25
C GLN A 269 4.36 33.41 -5.19
N THR A 270 3.30 34.08 -4.73
CA THR A 270 2.40 33.56 -3.68
C THR A 270 1.59 32.37 -4.19
N LEU A 271 1.19 32.40 -5.47
CA LEU A 271 0.50 31.30 -6.10
C LEU A 271 1.39 30.05 -6.20
N VAL A 272 2.58 30.20 -6.81
CA VAL A 272 3.52 29.10 -6.98
C VAL A 272 3.97 28.54 -5.63
N SER A 273 4.34 29.39 -4.67
CA SER A 273 4.78 28.94 -3.35
C SER A 273 3.67 28.26 -2.55
N SER A 274 2.41 28.65 -2.74
CA SER A 274 1.27 27.98 -2.07
C SER A 274 1.05 26.57 -2.63
N HIS A 275 1.16 26.39 -3.95
CA HIS A 275 1.06 25.07 -4.58
C HIS A 275 2.21 24.15 -4.14
N LEU A 276 3.45 24.62 -4.19
CA LEU A 276 4.62 23.86 -3.75
C LEU A 276 4.54 23.44 -2.28
N LEU A 277 3.98 24.30 -1.42
CA LEU A 277 3.76 23.98 -0.01
C LEU A 277 2.74 22.85 0.15
N VAL A 278 1.65 22.86 -0.62
CA VAL A 278 0.66 21.77 -0.61
C VAL A 278 1.26 20.48 -1.15
N VAL A 279 1.96 20.54 -2.29
CA VAL A 279 2.58 19.36 -2.94
C VAL A 279 3.63 18.72 -2.04
N SER A 280 4.45 19.50 -1.34
CA SER A 280 5.43 18.97 -0.38
C SER A 280 4.79 18.43 0.91
N PHE A 281 3.63 18.94 1.31
CA PHE A 281 2.90 18.45 2.47
C PHE A 281 2.23 17.08 2.25
N VAL A 282 1.80 16.78 1.02
CA VAL A 282 1.11 15.52 0.70
C VAL A 282 1.96 14.28 1.03
N PRO A 283 3.23 14.15 0.59
CA PRO A 283 4.11 13.04 0.96
C PRO A 283 4.30 12.90 2.48
N ILE A 284 4.45 14.02 3.19
CA ILE A 284 4.61 14.02 4.66
C ILE A 284 3.39 13.39 5.32
N LEU A 285 2.19 13.78 4.90
CA LEU A 285 0.94 13.23 5.43
C LEU A 285 0.78 11.73 5.11
N CYS A 286 1.07 11.33 3.88
CA CYS A 286 1.02 9.92 3.47
C CYS A 286 1.98 9.05 4.30
N GLN A 287 3.23 9.47 4.46
CA GLN A 287 4.23 8.73 5.22
C GLN A 287 3.90 8.65 6.72
N LEU A 288 3.32 9.72 7.29
CA LEU A 288 2.85 9.71 8.67
C LEU A 288 1.73 8.67 8.85
N ILE A 289 0.76 8.60 7.93
CA ILE A 289 -0.32 7.61 7.97
C ILE A 289 0.23 6.18 7.82
N GLU A 290 1.13 5.95 6.88
CA GLU A 290 1.75 4.64 6.65
C GLU A 290 2.57 4.18 7.87
N THR A 291 3.31 5.10 8.49
CA THR A 291 4.08 4.82 9.71
C THR A 291 3.16 4.51 10.89
N VAL A 292 2.07 5.28 11.08
CA VAL A 292 1.08 5.00 12.12
C VAL A 292 0.46 3.61 11.89
N TYR A 293 0.09 3.27 10.65
CA TYR A 293 -0.48 1.97 10.33
C TYR A 293 0.50 0.80 10.56
N SER A 294 1.78 0.97 10.22
CA SER A 294 2.81 -0.06 10.40
C SER A 294 3.25 -0.23 11.86
N ILE A 295 3.27 0.84 12.65
CA ILE A 295 3.61 0.79 14.09
C ILE A 295 2.46 0.19 14.90
N ILE A 296 1.21 0.47 14.57
CA ILE A 296 0.05 -0.07 15.31
C ILE A 296 0.08 -1.60 15.20
N PRO A 297 0.38 -2.33 16.29
CA PRO A 297 0.42 -3.78 16.25
C PRO A 297 -1.01 -4.26 15.99
N LYS A 298 -1.20 -5.02 14.91
CA LYS A 298 -2.48 -5.72 14.66
C LYS A 298 -2.93 -6.52 15.89
N LYS A 299 -1.98 -6.96 16.73
CA LYS A 299 -2.22 -7.56 18.04
C LYS A 299 -2.88 -6.61 19.05
N LEU A 300 -2.48 -5.34 19.19
CA LEU A 300 -3.16 -4.40 20.09
C LEU A 300 -4.60 -4.16 19.64
N LEU A 301 -4.81 -4.00 18.33
CA LEU A 301 -6.14 -3.84 17.76
C LEU A 301 -6.99 -5.10 18.00
N LYS A 302 -6.40 -6.29 17.81
CA LYS A 302 -7.04 -7.58 18.09
C LYS A 302 -7.35 -7.76 19.58
N THR A 303 -6.42 -7.45 20.48
CA THR A 303 -6.62 -7.56 21.94
C THR A 303 -7.63 -6.52 22.44
N LEU A 304 -7.67 -5.32 21.86
CA LEU A 304 -8.75 -4.36 22.10
C LEU A 304 -10.10 -4.94 21.65
N ILE A 305 -10.17 -5.50 20.45
CA ILE A 305 -11.40 -6.13 19.93
C ILE A 305 -11.82 -7.32 20.80
N GLU A 306 -10.89 -8.22 21.15
CA GLU A 306 -11.12 -9.38 22.02
C GLU A 306 -11.53 -8.95 23.44
N LEU A 307 -10.95 -7.86 23.99
CA LEU A 307 -11.38 -7.28 25.26
C LEU A 307 -12.81 -6.71 25.17
N LEU A 308 -13.12 -5.97 24.10
CA LEU A 308 -14.46 -5.42 23.85
C LEU A 308 -15.49 -6.55 23.61
N GLU A 309 -15.08 -7.65 22.99
CA GLU A 309 -15.88 -8.86 22.75
C GLU A 309 -16.11 -9.64 24.05
N SER A 310 -15.08 -9.78 24.89
CA SER A 310 -15.18 -10.39 26.23
C SER A 310 -16.11 -9.62 27.16
N LEU A 311 -16.21 -8.31 26.99
CA LEU A 311 -17.14 -7.44 27.71
C LEU A 311 -18.57 -7.46 27.14
N LYS A 312 -18.86 -8.25 26.08
CA LYS A 312 -20.12 -8.24 25.31
C LYS A 312 -20.50 -6.85 24.76
N LEU A 313 -19.53 -5.95 24.62
CA LEU A 313 -19.69 -4.58 24.13
C LEU A 313 -19.51 -4.46 22.61
N VAL A 314 -19.60 -5.57 21.86
CA VAL A 314 -19.46 -5.61 20.39
C VAL A 314 -20.40 -4.61 19.70
N ALA A 315 -21.61 -4.43 20.23
CA ALA A 315 -22.57 -3.45 19.72
C ALA A 315 -22.07 -2.00 19.88
N ILE A 316 -21.38 -1.67 20.98
CA ILE A 316 -20.87 -0.33 21.25
C ILE A 316 -19.74 0.05 20.30
N TRP A 317 -18.91 -0.90 19.87
CA TRP A 317 -17.93 -0.65 18.80
C TRP A 317 -18.60 -0.22 17.50
N HIS A 318 -19.64 -0.95 17.08
CA HIS A 318 -20.39 -0.61 15.87
C HIS A 318 -21.09 0.75 16.01
N TYR A 319 -21.69 1.04 17.16
CA TYR A 319 -22.26 2.36 17.43
C TYR A 319 -21.23 3.48 17.43
N LEU A 320 -20.00 3.24 17.92
CA LEU A 320 -18.92 4.22 17.92
C LEU A 320 -18.40 4.49 16.51
N VAL A 321 -18.22 3.45 15.69
CA VAL A 321 -17.83 3.59 14.28
C VAL A 321 -18.91 4.32 13.48
N ILE A 322 -20.19 3.95 13.67
CA ILE A 322 -21.33 4.64 13.05
C ILE A 322 -21.37 6.10 13.51
N ALA A 323 -21.23 6.38 14.80
CA ALA A 323 -21.21 7.74 15.34
C ALA A 323 -20.06 8.57 14.75
N LEU A 324 -18.86 8.00 14.64
CA LEU A 324 -17.69 8.68 14.09
C LEU A 324 -17.87 8.95 12.59
N ALA A 325 -18.47 8.01 11.84
CA ALA A 325 -18.82 8.19 10.44
C ALA A 325 -19.89 9.28 10.26
N VAL A 326 -20.93 9.31 11.11
CA VAL A 326 -21.98 10.35 11.09
C VAL A 326 -21.39 11.71 11.44
N VAL A 327 -20.52 11.81 12.45
CA VAL A 327 -19.83 13.05 12.79
C VAL A 327 -18.94 13.50 11.63
N ALA A 328 -18.18 12.60 11.01
CA ALA A 328 -17.36 12.93 9.85
C ALA A 328 -18.19 13.41 8.66
N ALA A 329 -19.34 12.76 8.39
CA ALA A 329 -20.28 13.16 7.33
C ALA A 329 -20.93 14.51 7.63
N LEU A 330 -21.41 14.75 8.85
CA LEU A 330 -21.96 16.03 9.28
C LEU A 330 -20.91 17.15 9.20
N LEU A 331 -19.66 16.85 9.57
CA LEU A 331 -18.55 17.80 9.48
C LEU A 331 -18.22 18.09 8.01
N LEU A 332 -18.22 17.09 7.14
CA LEU A 332 -18.11 17.25 5.68
C LEU A 332 -19.23 18.13 5.14
N ILE A 333 -20.49 17.81 5.43
CA ILE A 333 -21.65 18.59 5.01
C ILE A 333 -21.56 20.03 5.52
N TYR A 334 -21.22 20.23 6.79
CA TYR A 334 -21.00 21.54 7.39
C TYR A 334 -19.91 22.33 6.66
N LEU A 335 -18.78 21.69 6.36
CA LEU A 335 -17.69 22.29 5.61
C LEU A 335 -18.15 22.64 4.19
N PHE A 336 -18.84 21.75 3.48
CA PHE A 336 -19.31 22.00 2.11
C PHE A 336 -20.36 23.12 2.05
N GLN A 337 -21.37 23.10 2.92
CA GLN A 337 -22.40 24.13 2.96
C GLN A 337 -21.81 25.50 3.30
N LYS A 338 -20.89 25.58 4.28
CA LYS A 338 -20.30 26.86 4.72
C LYS A 338 -19.19 27.38 3.80
N LYS A 339 -18.52 26.50 3.03
CA LYS A 339 -17.28 26.83 2.27
C LYS A 339 -17.46 26.84 0.74
N LEU A 340 -18.45 26.14 0.18
CA LEU A 340 -18.71 26.11 -1.27
C LEU A 340 -19.95 26.90 -1.69
N PHE A 341 -20.93 27.10 -0.81
CA PHE A 341 -22.19 27.79 -1.13
C PHE A 341 -22.48 28.94 -0.16
N SER A 342 -21.53 29.86 0.07
CA SER A 342 -21.91 31.12 0.72
C SER A 342 -22.84 31.88 -0.23
N ARG A 343 -24.03 32.24 0.27
CA ARG A 343 -25.09 32.86 -0.53
C ARG A 343 -24.60 34.10 -1.29
N GLU A 344 -23.71 34.87 -0.68
CA GLU A 344 -23.03 36.03 -1.26
C GLU A 344 -22.22 35.68 -2.52
N LYS A 345 -21.38 34.62 -2.46
CA LYS A 345 -20.55 34.21 -3.61
C LYS A 345 -21.36 33.66 -4.78
N LEU A 346 -22.50 33.03 -4.49
CA LEU A 346 -23.43 32.59 -5.53
C LEU A 346 -24.14 33.78 -6.18
N LEU A 347 -24.49 34.81 -5.39
CA LEU A 347 -25.13 36.02 -5.88
C LEU A 347 -24.18 36.85 -6.75
N GLU A 348 -22.93 37.04 -6.32
CA GLU A 348 -21.90 37.69 -7.13
C GLU A 348 -21.68 36.96 -8.46
N ARG A 349 -21.59 35.63 -8.43
CA ARG A 349 -21.42 34.82 -9.64
C ARG A 349 -22.62 34.91 -10.59
N ARG A 350 -23.84 34.97 -10.06
CA ARG A 350 -25.06 35.14 -10.86
C ARG A 350 -25.10 36.52 -11.51
N ILE A 351 -24.76 37.58 -10.76
CA ILE A 351 -24.69 38.95 -11.28
C ILE A 351 -23.65 39.05 -12.41
N MET A 352 -22.45 38.48 -12.24
CA MET A 352 -21.42 38.46 -13.29
C MET A 352 -21.84 37.72 -14.56
N LYS A 353 -22.68 36.69 -14.44
CA LYS A 353 -23.17 35.89 -15.57
C LYS A 353 -24.46 36.42 -16.21
N GLY A 354 -25.04 37.50 -15.68
CA GLY A 354 -26.34 37.99 -16.12
C GLY A 354 -27.50 37.03 -15.79
N GLU A 355 -27.36 36.24 -14.72
CA GLU A 355 -28.40 35.32 -14.25
C GLU A 355 -29.31 36.03 -13.21
N CYS A 356 -30.55 35.57 -13.09
CA CYS A 356 -31.48 36.08 -12.09
C CYS A 356 -30.92 35.93 -10.68
N GLN A 357 -30.86 37.05 -9.96
CA GLN A 357 -30.34 37.10 -8.59
C GLN A 357 -31.06 36.13 -7.63
N ARG A 358 -32.37 35.88 -7.84
CA ARG A 358 -33.15 34.97 -7.00
C ARG A 358 -33.09 33.51 -7.47
N CYS A 359 -33.51 33.22 -8.70
CA CYS A 359 -33.68 31.85 -9.19
C CYS A 359 -32.50 31.29 -10.01
N GLY A 360 -31.52 32.12 -10.41
CA GLY A 360 -30.33 31.68 -11.15
C GLY A 360 -30.54 31.30 -12.61
N LYS A 361 -31.72 31.51 -13.19
CA LYS A 361 -31.95 31.34 -14.64
C LYS A 361 -31.35 32.51 -15.42
N GLY A 362 -30.78 32.26 -16.60
CA GLY A 362 -30.23 33.29 -17.48
C GLY A 362 -31.29 34.34 -17.85
N LEU A 363 -30.91 35.63 -17.79
CA LEU A 363 -31.80 36.72 -18.14
C LEU A 363 -31.50 37.22 -19.55
N PRO A 364 -32.54 37.65 -20.31
CA PRO A 364 -32.32 38.42 -21.53
C PRO A 364 -31.70 39.78 -21.19
N PHE A 365 -30.88 40.32 -22.11
CA PHE A 365 -30.17 41.58 -21.93
C PHE A 365 -31.12 42.73 -21.55
N GLY A 366 -30.79 43.46 -20.48
CA GLY A 366 -31.55 44.62 -20.03
C GLY A 366 -32.86 44.33 -19.28
N ALA A 367 -33.17 43.08 -18.95
CA ALA A 367 -34.40 42.74 -18.22
C ALA A 367 -34.45 43.38 -16.82
N SER A 368 -35.51 44.14 -16.56
CA SER A 368 -35.75 44.78 -15.25
C SER A 368 -36.26 43.79 -14.20
N ALA A 369 -36.99 42.76 -14.62
CA ALA A 369 -37.50 41.67 -13.80
C ALA A 369 -37.29 40.31 -14.47
N CYS A 370 -37.21 39.24 -13.68
CA CYS A 370 -37.01 37.90 -14.20
C CYS A 370 -38.32 37.33 -14.78
N PRO A 371 -38.37 36.93 -16.07
CA PRO A 371 -39.58 36.38 -16.68
C PRO A 371 -40.01 35.04 -16.07
N PHE A 372 -39.06 34.30 -15.48
CA PHE A 372 -39.33 32.98 -14.88
C PHE A 372 -39.78 33.00 -13.42
N CYS A 373 -39.58 34.10 -12.68
CA CYS A 373 -39.92 34.15 -11.24
C CYS A 373 -40.42 35.51 -10.75
N GLY A 374 -40.58 36.50 -11.63
CA GLY A 374 -41.08 37.85 -11.31
C GLY A 374 -40.14 38.72 -10.48
N PHE A 375 -38.94 38.24 -10.12
CA PHE A 375 -38.04 39.01 -9.25
C PHE A 375 -37.41 40.21 -9.97
N ALA A 376 -37.62 41.41 -9.41
CA ALA A 376 -36.97 42.64 -9.87
C ALA A 376 -35.45 42.55 -9.68
N GLN A 377 -34.68 42.83 -10.73
CA GLN A 377 -33.22 42.75 -10.71
C GLN A 377 -32.57 44.05 -10.21
N TRP A 378 -33.30 45.16 -10.25
CA TRP A 378 -32.78 46.50 -9.98
C TRP A 378 -33.62 47.22 -8.91
N ARG A 379 -32.96 48.02 -8.09
CA ARG A 379 -33.56 48.98 -7.14
C ARG A 379 -32.86 50.35 -7.25
N PRO A 380 -33.52 51.48 -6.97
CA PRO A 380 -32.85 52.77 -6.93
C PRO A 380 -31.83 52.82 -5.78
N CYS A 381 -30.69 53.47 -6.02
CA CYS A 381 -29.67 53.69 -5.00
C CYS A 381 -30.04 54.87 -4.10
N SER A 382 -29.94 54.70 -2.78
CA SER A 382 -30.20 55.76 -1.80
C SER A 382 -29.22 56.94 -1.89
N ALA A 383 -28.01 56.73 -2.42
CA ALA A 383 -26.99 57.78 -2.50
C ALA A 383 -27.04 58.58 -3.82
N CYS A 384 -27.33 57.95 -4.96
CA CYS A 384 -27.27 58.60 -6.27
C CYS A 384 -28.56 58.51 -7.10
N GLY A 385 -29.61 57.84 -6.60
CA GLY A 385 -30.89 57.66 -7.29
C GLY A 385 -30.89 56.71 -8.48
N LYS A 386 -29.73 56.34 -9.02
CA LYS A 386 -29.59 55.45 -10.18
C LYS A 386 -29.86 53.97 -9.84
N LEU A 387 -30.17 53.17 -10.86
CA LEU A 387 -30.46 51.74 -10.72
C LEU A 387 -29.23 50.96 -10.26
N ARG A 388 -29.41 50.08 -9.29
CA ARG A 388 -28.40 49.14 -8.78
C ARG A 388 -29.00 47.76 -8.58
N HIS A 389 -28.16 46.72 -8.64
CA HIS A 389 -28.62 45.36 -8.34
C HIS A 389 -29.20 45.26 -6.91
N VAL A 390 -30.31 44.53 -6.78
CA VAL A 390 -31.02 44.35 -5.51
C VAL A 390 -30.09 43.75 -4.45
N TYR A 391 -29.44 42.63 -4.78
CA TYR A 391 -28.46 41.96 -3.91
C TYR A 391 -27.00 42.35 -4.20
N GLY A 392 -26.76 43.45 -4.93
CA GLY A 392 -25.41 43.98 -5.13
C GLY A 392 -24.87 44.64 -3.85
N THR A 393 -23.64 44.35 -3.47
CA THR A 393 -22.97 44.98 -2.31
C THR A 393 -22.65 46.44 -2.55
N TYR A 394 -22.31 46.82 -3.79
CA TYR A 394 -21.96 48.18 -4.18
C TYR A 394 -22.84 48.67 -5.35
N CYS A 395 -23.05 49.98 -5.42
CA CYS A 395 -23.67 50.60 -6.60
C CYS A 395 -22.66 50.64 -7.75
N GLN A 396 -23.08 50.23 -8.95
CA GLN A 396 -22.25 50.29 -10.16
C GLN A 396 -21.93 51.72 -10.59
N GLU A 397 -22.76 52.68 -10.21
CA GLU A 397 -22.67 54.07 -10.66
C GLU A 397 -21.87 54.97 -9.71
N CYS A 398 -22.10 54.84 -8.40
CA CYS A 398 -21.45 55.71 -7.40
C CYS A 398 -20.48 54.97 -6.46
N GLY A 399 -20.36 53.65 -6.56
CA GLY A 399 -19.47 52.85 -5.71
C GLY A 399 -19.86 52.77 -4.24
N VAL A 400 -20.93 53.45 -3.79
CA VAL A 400 -21.37 53.43 -2.39
C VAL A 400 -21.94 52.07 -2.02
N ARG A 401 -21.54 51.57 -0.85
CA ARG A 401 -22.03 50.30 -0.30
C ARG A 401 -23.53 50.38 -0.02
N ALA A 402 -24.24 49.28 -0.26
CA ALA A 402 -25.63 49.13 0.15
C ALA A 402 -25.76 49.37 1.66
N ALA A 403 -26.43 50.44 2.07
CA ALA A 403 -27.05 50.49 3.39
C ALA A 403 -28.26 49.54 3.36
N GLU A 404 -28.43 48.74 4.41
CA GLU A 404 -29.60 47.86 4.57
C GLU A 404 -30.89 48.67 4.67
#